data_AF-A0A2G6UMT2-F1
#
_entry.id   AF-A0A2G6UMT2-F1
#
_cell.length_a   1.000
_cell.length_b   1.000
_cell.length_c   1.000
_cell.angle_alpha   90.00
_cell.angle_beta   90.00
_cell.angle_gamma   90.00
#
_symmetry.space_group_name_H-M   'P 1'
#
loop_
_entity.id
_entity.type
_entity.pdbx_description
1 polymer ?
#
loop_
_entity_poly.entity_id
_entity_poly.type
_entity_poly.pdbx_seq_one_letter_code
_entity_poly.pdbx_strand_id
1 'polypeptide(L)'
;MKYKQTKGNEIEGHLDVFISGNEDGNDGEISQLNEILIHGNPEGLKSLAKLLIEIADLNQDNADDKLLPIGAREHYHLRPNIELSKSSVNVIIGRLDAKSTGEFYNRYIPKDN
;
A
#
# COMPACT_ATOMS: atom_id res chain seq x y z
N MET A 1 -11.70 6.73 -15.76
CA MET A 1 -10.26 7.11 -15.68
C MET A 1 -9.49 6.18 -16.61
N LYS A 2 -8.52 6.66 -17.40
CA LYS A 2 -7.66 5.77 -18.21
C LYS A 2 -6.75 5.01 -17.25
N TYR A 3 -6.70 3.68 -17.34
CA TYR A 3 -5.79 2.86 -16.56
C TYR A 3 -4.36 3.40 -16.70
N LYS A 4 -3.76 3.85 -15.60
CA LYS A 4 -2.53 4.63 -15.62
C LYS A 4 -1.34 3.69 -15.40
N GLN A 5 -0.56 3.48 -16.46
CA GLN A 5 0.65 2.64 -16.40
C GLN A 5 1.87 3.33 -15.78
N THR A 6 1.81 4.64 -15.50
CA THR A 6 3.01 5.38 -15.06
C THR A 6 3.41 4.93 -13.67
N LYS A 7 4.47 4.11 -13.61
CA LYS A 7 5.18 3.73 -12.41
C LYS A 7 6.20 4.82 -12.09
N GLY A 8 5.90 5.62 -11.06
CA GLY A 8 6.80 6.60 -10.48
C GLY A 8 6.16 7.95 -10.19
N ASN A 9 6.62 8.59 -9.11
CA ASN A 9 6.16 9.90 -8.61
C ASN A 9 4.68 9.93 -8.19
N GLU A 10 4.15 8.83 -7.67
CA GLU A 10 2.79 8.76 -7.13
C GLU A 10 2.59 9.62 -5.88
N ILE A 11 3.69 9.96 -5.21
CA ILE A 11 3.71 10.75 -3.99
C ILE A 11 4.42 12.08 -4.27
N GLU A 12 3.77 13.17 -3.87
CA GLU A 12 4.32 14.52 -3.84
C GLU A 12 4.70 14.89 -2.40
N GLY A 13 5.64 15.82 -2.21
CA GLY A 13 6.06 16.25 -0.88
C GLY A 13 6.96 15.24 -0.15
N HIS A 14 6.87 15.17 1.18
CA HIS A 14 7.68 14.29 2.00
C HIS A 14 6.81 13.26 2.72
N LEU A 15 7.10 11.98 2.47
CA LEU A 15 6.46 10.84 3.10
C LEU A 15 7.53 9.83 3.49
N ASP A 16 7.47 9.29 4.71
CA ASP A 16 8.37 8.27 5.23
C ASP A 16 7.54 7.10 5.76
N VAL A 17 7.93 5.88 5.40
CA VAL A 17 7.26 4.65 5.83
C VAL A 17 8.29 3.64 6.30
N PHE A 18 8.25 3.26 7.57
CA PHE A 18 9.19 2.28 8.14
C PHE A 18 8.53 1.42 9.21
N ILE A 19 9.15 0.29 9.52
CA ILE A 19 8.71 -0.65 10.55
C ILE A 19 9.47 -0.31 11.84
N SER A 20 8.75 -0.09 12.94
CA SER A 20 9.34 -0.08 14.27
C SER A 20 9.01 -1.38 14.96
N GLY A 21 10.03 -2.04 15.51
CA GLY A 21 9.85 -3.16 16.43
C GLY A 21 10.16 -2.66 17.84
N ASN A 22 9.19 -2.76 18.75
CA ASN A 22 9.45 -2.59 20.17
C ASN A 22 9.58 -3.98 20.80
N GLU A 23 10.69 -4.21 21.52
CA GLU A 23 10.78 -5.35 22.43
C GLU A 23 10.07 -4.95 23.73
N ASP A 24 8.79 -5.31 23.86
CA ASP A 24 8.10 -5.21 25.14
C ASP A 24 8.58 -6.35 26.04
N GLY A 25 9.69 -6.08 26.73
CA GLY A 25 10.20 -6.93 27.80
C GLY A 25 9.44 -6.69 29.10
N ASN A 26 8.26 -7.30 29.24
CA ASN A 26 7.66 -7.51 30.55
C ASN A 26 7.09 -8.93 30.65
N ASP A 27 7.57 -9.68 31.64
CA ASP A 27 7.11 -11.02 32.06
C ASP A 27 7.20 -12.18 31.05
N GLY A 28 8.38 -12.38 30.44
CA GLY A 28 8.82 -13.71 30.00
C GLY A 28 8.26 -14.24 28.67
N GLU A 29 7.34 -13.53 28.02
CA GLU A 29 6.94 -13.77 26.63
C GLU A 29 7.36 -12.60 25.75
N ILE A 30 8.37 -12.80 24.89
CA ILE A 30 8.77 -11.82 23.89
C ILE A 30 7.69 -11.79 22.80
N SER A 31 6.69 -10.92 22.96
CA SER A 31 5.79 -10.57 21.87
C SER A 31 6.41 -9.40 21.10
N GLN A 32 6.87 -9.66 19.87
CA GLN A 32 7.37 -8.60 19.00
C GLN A 32 6.17 -7.79 18.47
N LEU A 33 5.94 -6.60 19.02
CA LEU A 33 4.99 -5.66 18.46
C LEU A 33 5.65 -4.95 17.28
N ASN A 34 5.23 -5.29 16.05
CA ASN A 34 5.64 -4.59 14.85
C ASN A 34 4.63 -3.48 14.55
N GLU A 35 5.09 -2.25 14.55
CA GLU A 35 4.33 -1.07 14.14
C GLU A 35 4.80 -0.61 12.77
N ILE A 36 3.87 -0.17 11.92
CA ILE A 36 4.20 0.52 10.66
C ILE A 36 3.95 2.00 10.89
N LEU A 37 5.02 2.80 10.82
CA LEU A 37 4.93 4.24 10.95
C LEU A 37 4.83 4.85 9.56
N ILE A 38 3.82 5.70 9.37
CA ILE A 38 3.59 6.45 8.14
C ILE A 38 3.57 7.92 8.53
N HIS A 39 4.64 8.64 8.21
CA HIS A 39 4.80 10.05 8.55
C HIS A 39 4.98 10.88 7.30
N GLY A 40 4.44 12.09 7.28
CA GLY A 40 4.66 13.00 6.16
C GLY A 40 4.35 14.44 6.50
N ASN A 41 4.83 15.34 5.65
CA ASN A 41 4.36 16.72 5.67
C ASN A 41 2.92 16.80 5.12
N PRO A 42 2.21 17.93 5.25
CA PRO A 42 0.82 18.04 4.78
C PRO A 42 0.62 17.69 3.30
N GLU A 43 1.61 17.95 2.45
CA GLU A 43 1.60 17.60 1.03
C GLU A 43 1.74 16.08 0.81
N GLY A 44 2.70 15.45 1.48
CA GLY A 44 2.95 14.00 1.46
C GLY A 44 1.78 13.16 1.93
N LEU A 45 1.15 13.57 3.04
CA LEU A 45 -0.03 12.87 3.54
C LEU A 45 -1.23 13.04 2.61
N LYS A 46 -1.42 14.23 2.02
CA LYS A 46 -2.50 14.47 1.05
C LYS A 46 -2.26 13.71 -0.26
N SER A 47 -1.02 13.61 -0.74
CA SER A 47 -0.71 12.86 -1.96
C SER A 47 -0.92 11.36 -1.75
N LEU A 48 -0.51 10.81 -0.60
CA LEU A 48 -0.86 9.44 -0.22
C LEU A 48 -2.38 9.21 -0.17
N ALA A 49 -3.13 10.12 0.45
CA ALA A 49 -4.58 10.00 0.53
C ALA A 49 -5.24 10.02 -0.86
N LYS A 50 -4.76 10.86 -1.79
CA LYS A 50 -5.23 10.86 -3.18
C LYS A 50 -4.98 9.51 -3.86
N LEU A 51 -3.77 8.95 -3.72
CA LEU A 51 -3.45 7.64 -4.27
C LEU A 51 -4.38 6.54 -3.71
N LEU A 52 -4.64 6.55 -2.40
CA LEU A 52 -5.56 5.60 -1.77
C LEU A 52 -6.98 5.71 -2.33
N ILE A 53 -7.47 6.94 -2.53
CA ILE A 53 -8.78 7.20 -3.15
C ILE A 53 -8.79 6.71 -4.61
N GLU A 54 -7.73 6.99 -5.38
CA GLU A 54 -7.62 6.52 -6.77
C GLU A 54 -7.68 4.99 -6.88
N ILE A 55 -6.99 4.27 -5.99
CA ILE A 55 -7.03 2.80 -5.92
C ILE A 55 -8.43 2.31 -5.53
N ALA A 56 -9.07 2.96 -4.56
CA ALA A 56 -10.39 2.58 -4.07
C ALA A 56 -11.49 2.78 -5.15
N ASP A 57 -11.45 3.91 -5.84
CA ASP A 57 -12.44 4.27 -6.87
C ASP A 57 -12.19 3.56 -8.21
N LEU A 58 -11.04 2.92 -8.39
CA LEU A 58 -10.75 2.17 -9.60
C LEU A 58 -11.70 0.97 -9.72
N ASN A 59 -12.52 0.99 -10.76
CA ASN A 59 -13.20 -0.21 -11.24
C ASN A 59 -12.20 -1.05 -12.07
N GLN A 60 -11.57 -2.03 -11.42
CA GLN A 60 -10.55 -2.88 -12.03
C GLN A 60 -11.11 -3.77 -13.16
N ASP A 61 -12.41 -4.06 -13.18
CA ASP A 61 -13.04 -4.85 -14.25
C ASP A 61 -13.10 -4.09 -15.58
N ASN A 62 -12.99 -2.75 -15.54
CA ASN A 62 -12.89 -1.93 -16.75
C ASN A 62 -11.45 -1.81 -17.27
N ALA A 63 -10.45 -2.34 -16.56
CA ALA A 63 -9.06 -2.33 -17.02
C ALA A 63 -8.87 -3.36 -18.15
N ASP A 64 -8.04 -3.05 -19.14
CA ASP A 64 -7.67 -4.01 -20.21
C ASP A 64 -6.90 -5.20 -19.59
N ASP A 65 -7.25 -6.43 -19.98
CA ASP A 65 -6.60 -7.66 -19.52
C ASP A 65 -5.09 -7.70 -19.80
N LYS A 66 -4.61 -6.99 -20.83
CA LYS A 66 -3.17 -6.85 -21.12
C LYS A 66 -2.43 -6.03 -20.07
N LEU A 67 -3.16 -5.18 -19.34
CA LEU A 67 -2.62 -4.26 -18.35
C LEU A 67 -2.80 -4.81 -16.95
N LEU A 68 -4.00 -5.32 -16.66
CA LEU A 68 -4.35 -5.98 -15.42
C LEU A 68 -5.08 -7.30 -15.76
N PRO A 69 -4.36 -8.44 -15.75
CA PRO A 69 -4.95 -9.73 -16.05
C PRO A 69 -6.07 -10.12 -15.07
N ILE A 70 -6.98 -10.98 -15.51
CA ILE A 70 -7.98 -11.60 -14.61
C ILE A 70 -7.26 -12.31 -13.46
N GLY A 71 -7.76 -12.12 -12.24
CA GLY A 71 -7.13 -12.65 -11.02
C GLY A 71 -5.96 -11.81 -10.46
N ALA A 72 -5.47 -10.81 -11.21
CA ALA A 72 -4.51 -9.83 -10.71
C ALA A 72 -5.19 -8.73 -9.87
N ARG A 73 -4.39 -7.92 -9.18
CA ARG A 73 -4.85 -6.83 -8.30
C ARG A 73 -4.15 -5.54 -8.67
N GLU A 74 -4.90 -4.45 -8.74
CA GLU A 74 -4.30 -3.14 -8.85
C GLU A 74 -3.40 -2.86 -7.64
N HIS A 75 -2.16 -2.44 -7.90
CA HIS A 75 -1.23 -2.05 -6.85
C HIS A 75 -0.13 -1.13 -7.39
N TYR A 76 0.46 -0.37 -6.47
CA TYR A 76 1.53 0.58 -6.70
C TYR A 76 2.72 0.23 -5.84
N HIS A 77 3.93 0.40 -6.38
CA HIS A 77 5.19 0.20 -5.67
C HIS A 77 5.74 1.58 -5.31
N LEU A 78 5.78 1.89 -4.02
CA LEU A 78 6.39 3.11 -3.48
C LEU A 78 7.79 2.77 -2.97
N ARG A 79 8.80 3.33 -3.62
CA ARG A 79 10.21 2.99 -3.38
C ARG A 79 10.91 4.10 -2.58
N PRO A 80 11.80 3.73 -1.66
CA PRO A 80 12.67 4.68 -0.99
C PRO A 80 13.49 5.49 -2.02
N ASN A 81 13.69 6.77 -1.72
CA ASN A 81 14.45 7.71 -2.55
C ASN A 81 13.84 8.01 -3.94
N ILE A 82 12.62 7.54 -4.22
CA ILE A 82 11.89 7.90 -5.45
C ILE A 82 10.53 8.47 -5.08
N GLU A 83 9.62 7.63 -4.59
CA GLU A 83 8.31 8.06 -4.10
C GLU A 83 8.34 8.38 -2.59
N LEU A 84 9.22 7.70 -1.85
CA LEU A 84 9.33 7.80 -0.39
C LEU A 84 10.68 8.40 0.04
N SER A 85 10.76 8.78 1.31
CA SER A 85 12.00 9.21 1.95
C SER A 85 13.08 8.13 1.90
N LYS A 86 14.36 8.52 1.97
CA LYS A 86 15.49 7.58 1.92
C LYS A 86 15.50 6.56 3.08
N SER A 87 14.94 6.94 4.22
CA SER A 87 14.79 6.11 5.41
C SER A 87 13.68 5.07 5.31
N SER A 88 12.83 5.17 4.28
CA SER A 88 11.68 4.29 4.14
C SER A 88 12.08 2.87 3.75
N VAL A 89 11.16 1.93 3.99
CA VAL A 89 11.16 0.60 3.37
C VAL A 89 10.43 0.61 2.03
N ASN A 90 10.59 -0.44 1.23
CA ASN A 90 9.74 -0.62 0.05
C ASN A 90 8.31 -0.92 0.49
N VAL A 91 7.34 -0.22 -0.11
CA VAL A 91 5.92 -0.36 0.22
C VAL A 91 5.13 -0.70 -1.03
N ILE A 92 4.20 -1.65 -0.90
CA ILE A 92 3.22 -1.97 -1.94
C ILE A 92 1.84 -1.64 -1.39
N ILE A 93 1.09 -0.79 -2.09
CA ILE A 93 -0.28 -0.41 -1.73
C ILE A 93 -1.19 -0.80 -2.88
N GLY A 94 -2.31 -1.47 -2.60
CA GLY A 94 -3.20 -1.95 -3.66
C GLY A 94 -4.51 -2.52 -3.14
N ARG A 95 -5.29 -3.04 -4.07
CA ARG A 95 -6.57 -3.70 -3.80
C ARG A 95 -6.35 -5.06 -3.14
N LEU A 96 -7.25 -5.39 -2.22
CA LEU A 96 -7.28 -6.70 -1.58
C LEU A 96 -7.94 -7.74 -2.50
N ASP A 97 -9.00 -7.33 -3.19
CA ASP A 97 -9.80 -8.12 -4.13
C ASP A 97 -9.18 -8.16 -5.53
N ALA A 98 -9.16 -9.35 -6.11
CA ALA A 98 -8.69 -9.58 -7.47
C ALA A 98 -9.74 -9.18 -8.53
N LYS A 99 -9.26 -8.70 -9.67
CA LYS A 99 -10.05 -8.38 -10.86
C LYS A 99 -10.92 -9.58 -11.26
N SER A 100 -12.20 -9.30 -11.48
CA SER A 100 -13.28 -10.21 -11.94
C SER A 100 -13.62 -11.41 -11.06
N THR A 101 -12.71 -11.87 -10.20
CA THR A 101 -12.98 -12.96 -9.25
C THR A 101 -13.41 -12.46 -7.88
N GLY A 102 -13.01 -11.23 -7.50
CA GLY A 102 -13.24 -10.69 -6.16
C GLY A 102 -12.42 -11.39 -5.06
N GLU A 103 -11.55 -12.34 -5.42
CA GLU A 103 -10.84 -13.17 -4.46
C GLU A 103 -9.78 -12.39 -3.69
N PHE A 104 -9.72 -12.62 -2.38
CA PHE A 104 -8.64 -12.10 -1.54
C PHE A 104 -7.45 -13.06 -1.54
N TYR A 105 -6.26 -12.61 -1.15
CA TYR A 105 -5.08 -13.49 -1.09
C TYR A 105 -5.15 -14.45 0.10
N ASN A 106 -4.54 -15.63 -0.02
CA ASN A 106 -4.62 -16.72 0.97
C ASN A 106 -4.17 -16.35 2.39
N ARG A 107 -3.29 -15.34 2.52
CA ARG A 107 -2.82 -14.85 3.83
C ARG A 107 -3.82 -13.94 4.54
N TYR A 108 -4.85 -13.43 3.85
CA TYR A 108 -5.81 -12.52 4.46
C TYR A 108 -6.67 -13.26 5.48
N ILE A 109 -6.70 -12.73 6.70
CA ILE A 109 -7.57 -13.19 7.78
C ILE A 109 -8.50 -12.01 8.10
N PRO A 110 -9.83 -12.16 7.96
CA PRO A 110 -10.77 -11.12 8.34
C PRO A 110 -10.64 -10.75 9.81
N LYS A 111 -10.93 -9.51 10.16
CA LYS A 111 -11.11 -9.10 11.55
C LYS A 111 -12.34 -9.79 12.15
N ASP A 112 -12.33 -9.99 13.45
CA ASP A 112 -13.53 -10.36 14.19
C ASP A 112 -14.56 -9.21 14.11
N ASN A 113 -15.85 -9.57 14.10
CA ASN A 113 -16.97 -8.62 14.02
C ASN A 113 -17.37 -8.08 15.40
#